data_AF-A0A975HUK0-F1
#
_entry.id   AF-A0A975HUK0-F1
#
_cell.length_a   1.000
_cell.length_b   1.000
_cell.length_c   1.000
_cell.angle_alpha   90.00
_cell.angle_beta   90.00
_cell.angle_gamma   90.00
#
_symmetry.space_group_name_H-M   'P 1'
#
loop_
_entity.id
_entity.type
_entity.pdbx_description
1 polymer ?
#
loop_
_entity_poly.entity_id
_entity_poly.type
_entity_poly.pdbx_seq_one_letter_code
_entity_poly.pdbx_strand_id
1 'polypeptide(L)'
;MLARLQQAITVSLILLATGWAAWFGHQGRWGWALAGALSILFGYALFLGLEFVMLALTRGDDPAPRATPSQLLQAWWGEVLSAPRVFCWRQPFRANAEPDWLEPAHAGRLGVVFVHGFVCNRGFWNPWLRRLRTADVPHVAVNLEPVFGGIDEYVQIVDAAVRRMRDVTGRPPLVVAHSMGGLAVRAWLSRCPPGDAVEHVVTIGSPHGGTWLARFGISPNGLQMRRANDWLQELSDAERRREPQPYAGFTCLYSHCDNIVFPPSTATLPGADNRHVPGSAHVHLAFQPEVFSEVWRRVSGASAPERALAAQ
;
A
#
# COMPACT_ATOMS: atom_id res chain seq x y z
N MET A 1 15.02 9.83 1.89
CA MET A 1 15.05 10.47 3.24
C MET A 1 14.27 9.69 4.30
N LEU A 2 13.12 9.11 3.94
CA LEU A 2 12.20 8.44 4.88
C LEU A 2 12.80 7.26 5.68
N ALA A 3 13.59 6.39 5.04
CA ALA A 3 14.15 5.22 5.72
C ALA A 3 15.00 5.59 6.95
N ARG A 4 15.79 6.68 6.88
CA ARG A 4 16.58 7.17 8.03
C ARG A 4 15.70 7.70 9.15
N LEU A 5 14.62 8.41 8.82
CA LEU A 5 13.64 8.85 9.81
C LEU A 5 13.00 7.65 10.51
N GLN A 6 12.57 6.64 9.76
CA GLN A 6 12.01 5.41 10.32
C GLN A 6 13.04 4.66 11.18
N GLN A 7 14.31 4.57 10.76
CA GLN A 7 15.39 3.99 11.56
C GLN A 7 15.54 4.72 12.90
N ALA A 8 15.58 6.06 12.87
CA ALA A 8 15.69 6.87 14.07
C ALA A 8 14.51 6.65 15.02
N ILE A 9 13.28 6.58 14.49
CA ILE A 9 12.08 6.29 15.28
C ILE A 9 12.17 4.90 15.91
N THR A 10 12.48 3.87 15.12
CA THR A 10 12.56 2.48 15.62
C THR A 10 13.63 2.33 16.70
N VAL A 11 14.84 2.83 16.45
CA VAL A 11 15.94 2.77 17.43
C VAL A 11 15.58 3.55 18.69
N SER A 12 14.99 4.74 18.55
CA SER A 12 14.56 5.54 19.71
C SER A 12 13.51 4.82 20.55
N LEU A 13 12.52 4.17 19.93
CA LEU A 13 11.51 3.39 20.67
C LEU A 13 12.14 2.23 21.47
N ILE A 14 13.10 1.52 20.86
CA ILE A 14 13.83 0.43 21.55
C ILE A 14 14.67 0.99 22.71
N LEU A 15 15.41 2.07 22.48
CA LEU A 15 16.22 2.72 23.52
C LEU A 15 15.36 3.26 24.66
N LEU A 16 14.21 3.86 24.37
CA LEU A 16 13.27 4.35 25.37
C LEU A 16 12.67 3.20 26.19
N ALA A 17 12.24 2.11 25.54
CA ALA A 17 11.69 0.94 26.23
C ALA A 17 12.74 0.27 27.13
N THR A 18 13.97 0.10 26.64
CA THR A 18 15.07 -0.49 27.40
C THR A 18 15.53 0.41 28.54
N GLY A 19 15.67 1.72 28.31
CA GLY A 19 15.99 2.70 29.34
C GLY A 19 14.92 2.76 30.44
N TRP A 20 13.64 2.74 30.07
CA TRP A 20 12.52 2.66 31.01
C TRP A 20 12.59 1.40 31.87
N ALA A 21 12.77 0.24 31.23
CA ALA A 21 12.86 -1.04 31.93
C ALA A 21 14.05 -1.08 32.90
N ALA A 22 15.22 -0.59 32.48
CA ALA A 22 16.42 -0.54 33.30
C ALA A 22 16.26 0.39 34.52
N TRP A 23 15.71 1.59 34.32
CA TRP A 23 15.51 2.58 35.38
C TRP A 23 14.61 2.06 36.51
N PHE A 24 13.43 1.54 36.15
CA PHE A 24 12.48 1.02 37.14
C PHE A 24 12.88 -0.36 37.67
N GLY A 25 13.55 -1.18 36.85
CA GLY A 25 14.10 -2.47 37.27
C GLY A 25 15.18 -2.33 38.34
N HIS A 26 16.09 -1.35 38.19
CA HIS A 26 17.12 -1.06 39.19
C HIS A 26 16.54 -0.59 40.54
N GLN A 27 15.35 0.00 40.53
CA GLN A 27 14.62 0.38 41.75
C GLN A 27 13.77 -0.75 42.34
N GLY A 28 13.85 -1.98 41.79
CA GLY A 28 13.02 -3.12 42.20
C GLY A 28 11.54 -3.02 41.77
N ARG A 29 11.18 -2.00 40.99
CA ARG A 29 9.79 -1.71 40.56
C ARG A 29 9.43 -2.43 39.26
N TRP A 30 9.57 -3.76 39.25
CA TRP A 30 9.44 -4.57 38.03
C TRP A 30 8.08 -4.47 37.34
N GLY A 31 6.98 -4.28 38.08
CA GLY A 31 5.67 -4.05 37.48
C GLY A 31 5.62 -2.79 36.61
N TRP A 32 6.19 -1.69 37.09
CA TRP A 32 6.29 -0.43 36.32
C TRP A 32 7.28 -0.52 35.16
N ALA A 33 8.39 -1.24 35.37
CA ALA A 33 9.38 -1.50 34.32
C ALA A 33 8.74 -2.21 33.13
N LEU A 34 8.04 -3.33 33.38
CA LEU A 34 7.39 -4.13 32.35
C LEU A 34 6.23 -3.36 31.70
N ALA A 35 5.34 -2.77 32.50
CA ALA A 35 4.16 -2.08 31.97
C ALA A 35 4.54 -0.93 31.03
N GLY A 36 5.52 -0.09 31.40
CA GLY A 36 5.93 1.01 30.53
C GLY A 36 6.71 0.56 29.30
N ALA A 37 7.62 -0.43 29.41
CA ALA A 37 8.33 -0.96 28.26
C ALA A 37 7.37 -1.59 27.23
N LEU A 38 6.39 -2.39 27.69
CA LEU A 38 5.36 -2.93 26.82
C LEU A 38 4.47 -1.85 26.22
N SER A 39 4.14 -0.80 26.97
CA SER A 39 3.35 0.33 26.45
C SER A 39 4.08 1.09 25.35
N ILE A 40 5.39 1.29 25.47
CA ILE A 40 6.22 1.93 24.44
C ILE A 40 6.28 1.06 23.17
N LEU A 41 6.48 -0.24 23.32
CA LEU A 41 6.66 -1.15 22.18
C LEU A 41 5.35 -1.53 21.49
N PHE A 42 4.26 -1.67 22.25
CA PHE A 42 2.98 -2.20 21.77
C PHE A 42 1.82 -1.19 21.84
N GLY A 43 2.06 0.04 22.30
CA GLY A 43 1.03 1.09 22.35
C GLY A 43 0.40 1.39 20.99
N TYR A 44 1.15 1.20 19.89
CA TYR A 44 0.61 1.32 18.52
C TYR A 44 -0.55 0.36 18.25
N ALA A 45 -0.57 -0.83 18.88
CA ALA A 45 -1.64 -1.80 18.69
C ALA A 45 -2.98 -1.27 19.22
N LEU A 46 -2.96 -0.46 20.29
CA LEU A 46 -4.15 0.23 20.80
C LEU A 46 -4.64 1.29 19.82
N PHE A 47 -3.72 2.03 19.20
CA PHE A 47 -4.06 3.02 18.16
C PHE A 47 -4.71 2.34 16.94
N LEU A 48 -4.15 1.22 16.47
CA LEU A 48 -4.79 0.41 15.43
C LEU A 48 -6.18 -0.05 15.87
N GLY A 49 -6.34 -0.51 17.12
CA GLY A 49 -7.64 -0.90 17.67
C GLY A 49 -8.68 0.23 17.62
N LEU A 50 -8.27 1.46 17.91
CA LEU A 50 -9.11 2.65 17.78
C LEU A 50 -9.54 2.89 16.33
N GLU A 51 -8.67 2.65 15.34
CA GLU A 51 -9.03 2.73 13.91
C GLU A 51 -10.10 1.71 13.54
N PHE A 52 -10.04 0.48 14.05
CA PHE A 52 -11.09 -0.53 13.84
C PHE A 52 -12.42 -0.13 14.49
N VAL A 53 -12.38 0.50 15.67
CA VAL A 53 -13.59 1.07 16.29
C VAL A 53 -14.16 2.18 15.41
N MET A 54 -13.32 3.09 14.90
CA MET A 54 -13.77 4.14 13.98
C MET A 54 -14.35 3.56 12.69
N LEU A 55 -13.71 2.56 12.07
CA LEU A 55 -14.24 1.82 10.92
C LEU A 55 -15.64 1.26 11.21
N ALA A 56 -15.83 0.58 12.34
CA ALA A 56 -17.10 -0.02 12.71
C ALA A 56 -18.22 1.03 12.92
N LEU A 57 -17.87 2.19 13.49
CA LEU A 57 -18.82 3.28 13.76
C LEU A 57 -19.15 4.14 12.54
N THR A 58 -18.29 4.18 11.52
CA THR A 58 -18.37 5.17 10.42
C THR A 58 -18.77 4.58 9.07
N ARG A 59 -19.05 3.26 9.02
CA ARG A 59 -19.49 2.55 7.81
C ARG A 59 -20.73 3.17 7.16
N GLY A 60 -21.75 3.50 7.94
CA GLY A 60 -23.06 3.91 7.42
C GLY A 60 -23.67 2.84 6.48
N ASP A 61 -24.22 3.31 5.36
CA ASP A 61 -24.91 2.49 4.34
C ASP A 61 -23.98 1.92 3.26
N ASP A 62 -22.68 1.77 3.55
CA ASP A 62 -21.72 1.19 2.61
C ASP A 62 -22.19 -0.18 2.08
N PRO A 63 -22.05 -0.47 0.77
CA PRO A 63 -22.51 -1.70 0.16
C PRO A 63 -21.66 -2.93 0.51
N ALA A 64 -20.42 -2.77 0.99
CA ALA A 64 -19.56 -3.89 1.33
C ALA A 64 -20.09 -4.68 2.54
N PRO A 65 -19.81 -5.99 2.68
CA PRO A 65 -20.26 -6.80 3.81
C PRO A 65 -19.92 -6.18 5.16
N ARG A 66 -20.79 -6.37 6.16
CA ARG A 66 -20.50 -5.95 7.54
C ARG A 66 -19.45 -6.87 8.14
N ALA A 67 -18.39 -6.28 8.68
CA ALA A 67 -17.36 -7.04 9.38
C ALA A 67 -17.96 -7.60 10.68
N THR A 68 -17.81 -8.90 10.87
CA THR A 68 -18.11 -9.53 12.15
C THR A 68 -17.06 -9.15 13.19
N PRO A 69 -17.36 -9.19 14.50
CA PRO A 69 -16.37 -8.92 15.54
C PRO A 69 -15.12 -9.81 15.44
N SER A 70 -15.28 -11.07 15.02
CA SER A 70 -14.16 -11.99 14.80
C SER A 70 -13.28 -11.55 13.63
N GLN A 71 -13.87 -11.10 12.52
CA GLN A 71 -13.11 -10.57 11.38
C GLN A 71 -12.36 -9.29 11.74
N LEU A 72 -12.97 -8.39 12.51
CA LEU A 72 -12.29 -7.18 12.99
C LEU A 72 -11.10 -7.53 13.89
N LEU A 73 -11.27 -8.49 14.81
CA LEU A 73 -10.19 -8.95 15.68
C LEU A 73 -9.05 -9.63 14.89
N GLN A 74 -9.39 -10.47 13.91
CA GLN A 74 -8.42 -11.13 13.02
C GLN A 74 -7.66 -10.11 12.17
N ALA A 75 -8.36 -9.15 11.58
CA ALA A 75 -7.77 -8.07 10.80
C ALA A 75 -6.83 -7.21 11.67
N TRP A 76 -7.29 -6.82 12.86
CA TRP A 76 -6.48 -6.09 13.83
C TRP A 76 -5.20 -6.83 14.18
N TRP A 77 -5.30 -8.12 14.50
CA TRP A 77 -4.13 -8.94 14.81
C TRP A 77 -3.17 -9.05 13.60
N GLY A 78 -3.71 -9.23 12.40
CA GLY A 78 -2.94 -9.23 11.15
C GLY A 78 -2.18 -7.92 10.92
N GLU A 79 -2.80 -6.78 11.23
CA GLU A 79 -2.17 -5.46 11.13
C GLU A 79 -1.11 -5.26 12.22
N VAL A 80 -1.40 -5.67 13.46
CA VAL A 80 -0.46 -5.63 14.60
C VAL A 80 0.84 -6.37 14.26
N LEU A 81 0.76 -7.48 13.51
CA LEU A 81 1.93 -8.21 13.05
C LEU A 81 2.57 -7.60 11.79
N SER A 82 1.77 -7.09 10.86
CA SER A 82 2.26 -6.60 9.56
C SER A 82 2.92 -5.24 9.67
N ALA A 83 2.36 -4.32 10.45
CA ALA A 83 2.83 -2.95 10.56
C ALA A 83 4.27 -2.84 11.07
N PRO A 84 4.70 -3.47 12.18
CA PRO A 84 6.10 -3.41 12.62
C PRO A 84 7.07 -4.06 11.63
N ARG A 85 6.67 -5.17 10.98
CA ARG A 85 7.50 -5.81 9.95
C ARG A 85 7.77 -4.87 8.79
N VAL A 86 6.79 -4.04 8.43
CA VAL A 86 6.91 -3.06 7.35
C VAL A 86 7.63 -1.80 7.82
N PHE A 87 7.09 -1.10 8.81
CA PHE A 87 7.53 0.25 9.22
C PHE A 87 8.71 0.27 10.18
N CYS A 88 8.94 -0.81 10.95
CA CYS A 88 10.06 -0.91 11.90
C CYS A 88 11.16 -1.85 11.43
N TRP A 89 11.00 -2.52 10.27
CA TRP A 89 12.03 -3.43 9.74
C TRP A 89 12.30 -3.25 8.24
N ARG A 90 11.35 -3.64 7.37
CA ARG A 90 11.58 -3.70 5.93
C ARG A 90 11.91 -2.33 5.34
N GLN A 91 11.12 -1.33 5.65
CA GLN A 91 11.32 0.03 5.16
C GLN A 91 12.56 0.74 5.75
N PRO A 92 12.80 0.72 7.08
CA PRO A 92 13.98 1.39 7.63
C PRO A 92 15.30 0.69 7.30
N PHE A 93 15.38 -0.63 7.46
CA PHE A 93 16.67 -1.34 7.43
C PHE A 93 16.90 -2.13 6.14
N ARG A 94 15.85 -2.33 5.33
CA ARG A 94 15.91 -3.18 4.13
C ARG A 94 15.33 -2.50 2.90
N ALA A 95 15.23 -1.16 2.85
CA ALA A 95 14.65 -0.43 1.71
C ALA A 95 15.27 -0.84 0.36
N ASN A 96 16.60 -1.02 0.32
CA ASN A 96 17.33 -1.37 -0.90
C ASN A 96 17.77 -2.85 -0.92
N ALA A 97 17.11 -3.71 -0.13
CA ALA A 97 17.47 -5.13 -0.07
C ALA A 97 17.19 -5.88 -1.38
N GLU A 98 16.16 -5.46 -2.11
CA GLU A 98 15.80 -6.01 -3.42
C GLU A 98 15.91 -4.88 -4.47
N PRO A 99 16.90 -4.92 -5.37
CA PRO A 99 17.07 -3.91 -6.42
C PRO A 99 15.99 -4.03 -7.49
N ASP A 100 15.88 -3.03 -8.37
CA ASP A 100 15.09 -3.18 -9.60
C ASP A 100 15.69 -4.31 -10.46
N TRP A 101 14.85 -5.01 -11.21
CA TRP A 101 15.26 -6.09 -12.11
C TRP A 101 14.89 -5.70 -13.54
N LEU A 102 15.85 -5.15 -14.27
CA LEU A 102 15.72 -4.72 -15.66
C LEU A 102 17.02 -5.07 -16.39
N GLU A 103 16.93 -6.02 -17.32
CA GLU A 103 18.06 -6.44 -18.16
C GLU A 103 17.62 -6.46 -19.63
N PRO A 104 18.53 -6.25 -20.60
CA PRO A 104 18.19 -6.27 -22.04
C PRO A 104 17.49 -7.56 -22.50
N ALA A 105 17.75 -8.69 -21.83
CA ALA A 105 17.10 -9.98 -22.11
C ALA A 105 15.58 -9.98 -21.84
N HIS A 106 15.04 -8.95 -21.18
CA HIS A 106 13.61 -8.81 -20.89
C HIS A 106 12.79 -8.20 -22.03
N ALA A 107 13.39 -7.92 -23.18
CA ALA A 107 12.66 -7.47 -24.37
C ALA A 107 11.49 -8.43 -24.69
N GLY A 108 10.29 -7.87 -24.91
CA GLY A 108 9.05 -8.61 -25.16
C GLY A 108 8.33 -9.13 -23.91
N ARG A 109 8.91 -9.04 -22.71
CA ARG A 109 8.29 -9.53 -21.47
C ARG A 109 7.37 -8.49 -20.83
N LEU A 110 6.31 -8.95 -20.16
CA LEU A 110 5.48 -8.07 -19.34
C LEU A 110 6.21 -7.79 -18.02
N GLY A 111 6.49 -6.51 -17.76
CA GLY A 111 7.11 -6.07 -16.52
C GLY A 111 6.15 -5.42 -15.55
N VAL A 112 6.57 -5.31 -14.29
CA VAL A 112 5.75 -4.79 -13.19
C VAL A 112 6.35 -3.53 -12.58
N VAL A 113 5.57 -2.45 -12.49
CA VAL A 113 5.93 -1.22 -11.78
C VAL A 113 5.16 -1.15 -10.46
N PHE A 114 5.88 -1.05 -9.35
CA PHE A 114 5.32 -0.99 -8.01
C PHE A 114 5.30 0.43 -7.44
N VAL A 115 4.13 0.85 -6.95
CA VAL A 115 3.90 2.19 -6.37
C VAL A 115 3.32 2.05 -4.96
N HIS A 116 4.07 2.46 -3.94
CA HIS A 116 3.67 2.30 -2.54
C HIS A 116 2.74 3.42 -2.03
N GLY A 117 2.20 3.23 -0.83
CA GLY A 117 1.33 4.18 -0.15
C GLY A 117 2.02 5.33 0.60
N PHE A 118 1.22 6.07 1.36
CA PHE A 118 1.68 7.17 2.22
C PHE A 118 2.63 6.67 3.32
N VAL A 119 3.66 7.46 3.65
CA VAL A 119 4.73 7.11 4.62
C VAL A 119 5.35 5.73 4.34
N CYS A 120 5.38 5.33 3.07
CA CYS A 120 6.06 4.11 2.63
C CYS A 120 7.30 4.43 1.77
N ASN A 121 8.13 3.41 1.56
CA ASN A 121 9.19 3.38 0.57
C ASN A 121 9.20 2.00 -0.12
N ARG A 122 10.03 1.82 -1.15
CA ARG A 122 10.13 0.59 -1.96
C ARG A 122 10.31 -0.70 -1.13
N GLY A 123 10.87 -0.61 0.08
CA GLY A 123 11.05 -1.74 0.99
C GLY A 123 9.75 -2.43 1.38
N PHE A 124 8.60 -1.75 1.25
CA PHE A 124 7.27 -2.34 1.35
C PHE A 124 7.11 -3.56 0.43
N TRP A 125 7.63 -3.45 -0.80
CA TRP A 125 7.49 -4.45 -1.86
C TRP A 125 8.52 -5.58 -1.80
N ASN A 126 9.51 -5.55 -0.89
CA ASN A 126 10.60 -6.55 -0.86
C ASN A 126 10.15 -8.02 -1.03
N PRO A 127 9.10 -8.53 -0.36
CA PRO A 127 8.64 -9.90 -0.59
C PRO A 127 8.19 -10.15 -2.03
N TRP A 128 7.53 -9.18 -2.65
CA TRP A 128 7.08 -9.24 -4.03
C TRP A 128 8.26 -9.18 -5.00
N LEU A 129 9.18 -8.22 -4.82
CA LEU A 129 10.37 -8.06 -5.65
C LEU A 129 11.23 -9.31 -5.66
N ARG A 130 11.45 -9.93 -4.49
CA ARG A 130 12.20 -11.20 -4.39
C ARG A 130 11.54 -12.33 -5.17
N ARG A 131 10.21 -12.50 -5.04
CA ARG A 131 9.47 -13.55 -5.73
C ARG A 131 9.51 -13.34 -7.25
N LEU A 132 9.32 -12.11 -7.71
CA LEU A 132 9.40 -11.78 -9.13
C LEU A 132 10.82 -11.96 -9.68
N ARG A 133 11.84 -11.55 -8.93
CA ARG A 133 13.25 -11.77 -9.31
C ARG A 133 13.58 -13.26 -9.46
N THR A 134 13.09 -14.08 -8.53
CA THR A 134 13.31 -15.54 -8.58
C THR A 134 12.66 -16.16 -9.82
N ALA A 135 11.56 -15.59 -10.29
CA ALA A 135 10.89 -16.01 -11.52
C ALA A 135 11.30 -15.21 -12.77
N ASP A 136 12.39 -14.43 -12.66
CA ASP A 136 12.94 -13.62 -13.73
C ASP A 136 11.92 -12.66 -14.37
N VAL A 137 11.00 -12.12 -13.58
CA VAL A 137 10.03 -11.11 -14.03
C VAL A 137 10.65 -9.72 -13.90
N PRO A 138 10.68 -8.91 -14.98
CA PRO A 138 11.22 -7.56 -14.92
C PRO A 138 10.35 -6.68 -14.03
N HIS A 139 10.97 -5.93 -13.11
CA HIS A 139 10.23 -5.08 -12.18
C HIS A 139 11.00 -3.85 -11.71
N VAL A 140 10.25 -2.80 -11.38
CA VAL A 140 10.73 -1.54 -10.79
C VAL A 140 9.86 -1.18 -9.61
N ALA A 141 10.46 -0.69 -8.52
CA ALA A 141 9.71 -0.15 -7.38
C ALA A 141 10.14 1.29 -7.08
N VAL A 142 9.17 2.21 -7.10
CA VAL A 142 9.45 3.64 -6.91
C VAL A 142 9.51 4.03 -5.44
N ASN A 143 10.12 5.18 -5.15
CA ASN A 143 9.99 5.89 -3.88
C ASN A 143 9.26 7.22 -4.14
N LEU A 144 8.09 7.41 -3.55
CA LEU A 144 7.33 8.66 -3.65
C LEU A 144 7.88 9.68 -2.66
N GLU A 145 8.63 10.66 -3.17
CA GLU A 145 9.15 11.80 -2.40
C GLU A 145 8.74 13.12 -3.10
N PRO A 146 8.46 14.21 -2.35
CA PRO A 146 8.53 14.31 -0.90
C PRO A 146 7.37 13.60 -0.17
N VAL A 147 7.66 13.00 1.00
CA VAL A 147 6.74 12.10 1.73
C VAL A 147 5.39 12.76 2.10
N PHE A 148 5.42 14.06 2.38
CA PHE A 148 4.24 14.86 2.73
C PHE A 148 3.84 15.84 1.63
N GLY A 149 4.42 15.74 0.43
CA GLY A 149 4.07 16.57 -0.72
C GLY A 149 2.70 16.24 -1.29
N GLY A 150 2.30 16.98 -2.32
CA GLY A 150 1.09 16.72 -3.09
C GLY A 150 1.26 15.51 -4.00
N ILE A 151 0.16 14.77 -4.22
CA ILE A 151 0.12 13.59 -5.08
C ILE A 151 0.53 13.91 -6.52
N ASP A 152 0.28 15.14 -6.98
CA ASP A 152 0.65 15.60 -8.32
C ASP A 152 2.17 15.65 -8.53
N GLU A 153 2.96 15.81 -7.47
CA GLU A 153 4.43 15.79 -7.54
C GLU A 153 4.95 14.38 -7.89
N TYR A 154 4.17 13.34 -7.60
CA TYR A 154 4.54 11.95 -7.85
C TYR A 154 4.38 11.53 -9.32
N VAL A 155 3.70 12.33 -10.13
CA VAL A 155 3.42 12.02 -11.54
C VAL A 155 4.70 11.74 -12.32
N GLN A 156 5.74 12.58 -12.14
CA GLN A 156 7.00 12.41 -12.85
C GLN A 156 7.77 11.17 -12.39
N ILE A 157 7.62 10.77 -11.13
CA ILE A 157 8.26 9.57 -10.57
C ILE A 157 7.64 8.31 -11.19
N VAL A 158 6.30 8.26 -11.26
CA VAL A 158 5.59 7.13 -11.89
C VAL A 158 5.89 7.07 -13.39
N ASP A 159 5.86 8.21 -14.07
CA ASP A 159 6.18 8.32 -15.51
C ASP A 159 7.59 7.81 -15.84
N ALA A 160 8.60 8.23 -15.09
CA ALA A 160 9.97 7.78 -15.29
C ALA A 160 10.13 6.26 -15.09
N ALA A 161 9.44 5.68 -14.10
CA ALA A 161 9.47 4.24 -13.86
C ALA A 161 8.80 3.44 -14.98
N VAL A 162 7.66 3.92 -15.47
CA VAL A 162 6.95 3.30 -16.60
C VAL A 162 7.77 3.41 -17.88
N ARG A 163 8.36 4.58 -18.18
CA ARG A 163 9.24 4.75 -19.34
C ARG A 163 10.44 3.81 -19.30
N ARG A 164 11.18 3.77 -18.17
CA ARG A 164 12.30 2.83 -17.98
C ARG A 164 11.91 1.38 -18.24
N MET A 165 10.73 0.97 -17.78
CA MET A 165 10.22 -0.37 -18.03
C MET A 165 9.96 -0.59 -19.51
N ARG A 166 9.26 0.34 -20.18
CA ARG A 166 8.95 0.26 -21.61
C ARG A 166 10.20 0.28 -22.49
N ASP A 167 11.20 1.08 -22.14
CA ASP A 167 12.45 1.18 -22.91
C ASP A 167 13.21 -0.16 -22.92
N VAL A 168 13.11 -0.94 -21.85
CA VAL A 168 13.76 -2.25 -21.73
C VAL A 168 12.89 -3.37 -22.31
N THR A 169 11.59 -3.38 -22.01
CA THR A 169 10.71 -4.49 -22.39
C THR A 169 10.04 -4.31 -23.75
N GLY A 170 9.99 -3.09 -24.28
CA GLY A 170 9.20 -2.74 -25.46
C GLY A 170 7.68 -2.86 -25.27
N ARG A 171 7.19 -3.07 -24.03
CA ARG A 171 5.77 -3.31 -23.73
C ARG A 171 5.24 -2.40 -22.62
N PRO A 172 3.96 -1.99 -22.68
CA PRO A 172 3.29 -1.36 -21.54
C PRO A 172 3.38 -2.26 -20.29
N PRO A 173 3.71 -1.72 -19.12
CA PRO A 173 3.84 -2.53 -17.91
C PRO A 173 2.51 -2.77 -17.21
N LEU A 174 2.49 -3.80 -16.36
CA LEU A 174 1.51 -3.94 -15.29
C LEU A 174 1.89 -2.99 -14.15
N VAL A 175 0.97 -2.17 -13.67
CA VAL A 175 1.21 -1.29 -12.52
C VAL A 175 0.49 -1.87 -11.29
N VAL A 176 1.22 -2.05 -10.19
CA VAL A 176 0.67 -2.50 -8.90
C VAL A 176 0.86 -1.38 -7.89
N ALA A 177 -0.25 -0.91 -7.33
CA ALA A 177 -0.25 0.26 -6.47
C ALA A 177 -0.96 -0.01 -5.15
N HIS A 178 -0.34 0.37 -4.03
CA HIS A 178 -0.92 0.24 -2.69
C HIS A 178 -1.35 1.61 -2.16
N SER A 179 -2.54 1.69 -1.55
CA SER A 179 -3.00 2.86 -0.82
C SER A 179 -2.92 4.15 -1.66
N MET A 180 -2.31 5.22 -1.13
CA MET A 180 -2.06 6.49 -1.85
C MET A 180 -1.41 6.29 -3.23
N GLY A 181 -0.62 5.22 -3.43
CA GLY A 181 0.00 4.91 -4.71
C GLY A 181 -1.01 4.75 -5.84
N GLY A 182 -2.22 4.23 -5.57
CA GLY A 182 -3.27 4.14 -6.59
C GLY A 182 -3.78 5.50 -7.05
N LEU A 183 -3.83 6.49 -6.16
CA LEU A 183 -4.15 7.87 -6.51
C LEU A 183 -3.01 8.52 -7.32
N ALA A 184 -1.75 8.23 -6.98
CA ALA A 184 -0.59 8.69 -7.76
C ALA A 184 -0.61 8.14 -9.20
N VAL A 185 -0.95 6.85 -9.36
CA VAL A 185 -1.09 6.21 -10.69
C VAL A 185 -2.24 6.83 -11.48
N ARG A 186 -3.40 7.07 -10.87
CA ARG A 186 -4.52 7.78 -11.50
C ARG A 186 -4.15 9.20 -11.94
N ALA A 187 -3.50 9.95 -11.05
CA ALA A 187 -3.01 11.30 -11.32
C ALA A 187 -1.97 11.34 -12.45
N TRP A 188 -1.19 10.27 -12.61
CA TRP A 188 -0.27 10.12 -13.73
C TRP A 188 -0.99 9.76 -15.04
N LEU A 189 -1.91 8.77 -15.02
CA LEU A 189 -2.69 8.38 -16.19
C LEU A 189 -3.54 9.51 -16.76
N SER A 190 -4.12 10.36 -15.90
CA SER A 190 -4.90 11.53 -16.34
C SER A 190 -4.08 12.57 -17.11
N ARG A 191 -2.75 12.52 -16.99
CA ARG A 191 -1.79 13.43 -17.65
C ARG A 191 -1.01 12.80 -18.80
N CYS A 192 -1.06 11.47 -18.95
CA CYS A 192 -0.42 10.77 -20.08
C CYS A 192 -1.06 11.19 -21.42
N PRO A 193 -0.46 10.92 -22.58
CA PRO A 193 -1.20 10.89 -23.84
C PRO A 193 -2.25 9.76 -23.82
N PRO A 194 -3.40 9.87 -24.51
CA PRO A 194 -4.32 8.75 -24.69
C PRO A 194 -3.62 7.56 -25.36
N GLY A 195 -3.97 6.33 -24.96
CA GLY A 195 -3.39 5.09 -25.52
C GLY A 195 -2.91 4.12 -24.44
N ASP A 196 -2.16 3.10 -24.87
CA ASP A 196 -1.75 1.96 -24.04
C ASP A 196 -0.57 2.30 -23.13
N ALA A 197 -0.73 3.28 -22.22
CA ALA A 197 0.31 3.69 -21.28
C ALA A 197 0.74 2.54 -20.35
N VAL A 198 -0.22 1.68 -20.00
CA VAL A 198 -0.07 0.50 -19.14
C VAL A 198 -0.83 -0.68 -19.74
N GLU A 199 -0.39 -1.90 -19.42
CA GLU A 199 -1.13 -3.13 -19.76
C GLU A 199 -2.39 -3.25 -18.89
N HIS A 200 -2.23 -3.01 -17.58
CA HIS A 200 -3.30 -3.07 -16.59
C HIS A 200 -2.86 -2.38 -15.30
N VAL A 201 -3.81 -1.97 -14.47
CA VAL A 201 -3.55 -1.43 -13.12
C VAL A 201 -4.20 -2.30 -12.06
N VAL A 202 -3.44 -2.72 -11.06
CA VAL A 202 -3.94 -3.38 -9.85
C VAL A 202 -3.75 -2.43 -8.68
N THR A 203 -4.84 -2.06 -8.03
CA THR A 203 -4.81 -1.26 -6.80
C THR A 203 -5.14 -2.12 -5.59
N ILE A 204 -4.47 -1.86 -4.46
CA ILE A 204 -4.63 -2.60 -3.22
C ILE A 204 -4.95 -1.60 -2.11
N GLY A 205 -6.21 -1.59 -1.66
CA GLY A 205 -6.68 -0.68 -0.62
C GLY A 205 -6.49 0.79 -0.97
N SER A 206 -6.55 1.17 -2.24
CA SER A 206 -6.31 2.56 -2.67
C SER A 206 -7.53 3.44 -2.41
N PRO A 207 -7.43 4.59 -1.72
CA PRO A 207 -8.57 5.44 -1.38
C PRO A 207 -9.05 6.26 -2.59
N HIS A 208 -9.60 5.59 -3.61
CA HIS A 208 -10.07 6.20 -4.86
C HIS A 208 -11.11 7.32 -4.65
N GLY A 209 -12.02 7.14 -3.69
CA GLY A 209 -12.98 8.15 -3.23
C GLY A 209 -12.54 8.91 -1.97
N GLY A 210 -11.26 8.84 -1.61
CA GLY A 210 -10.71 9.32 -0.36
C GLY A 210 -10.98 8.36 0.81
N THR A 211 -10.54 8.74 2.01
CA THR A 211 -10.82 7.99 3.25
C THR A 211 -11.31 8.91 4.36
N TRP A 212 -12.20 8.38 5.21
CA TRP A 212 -12.73 9.08 6.38
C TRP A 212 -11.62 9.53 7.32
N LEU A 213 -10.57 8.71 7.48
CA LEU A 213 -9.46 8.96 8.41
C LEU A 213 -8.61 10.18 8.01
N ALA A 214 -8.54 10.49 6.71
CA ALA A 214 -7.77 11.62 6.18
C ALA A 214 -8.31 13.00 6.62
N ARG A 215 -9.49 13.07 7.28
CA ARG A 215 -9.98 14.30 7.92
C ARG A 215 -8.98 14.90 8.91
N PHE A 216 -8.15 14.06 9.53
CA PHE A 216 -7.13 14.48 10.48
C PHE A 216 -5.79 14.80 9.81
N GLY A 217 -5.64 14.50 8.52
CA GLY A 217 -4.43 14.79 7.75
C GLY A 217 -4.31 16.28 7.45
N ILE A 218 -3.12 16.84 7.63
CA ILE A 218 -2.82 18.26 7.38
C ILE A 218 -1.78 18.47 6.27
N SER A 219 -1.10 17.40 5.83
CA SER A 219 -0.18 17.44 4.69
C SER A 219 -0.95 17.60 3.36
N PRO A 220 -0.35 18.18 2.31
CA PRO A 220 -0.91 18.23 0.96
C PRO A 220 -1.55 16.91 0.50
N ASN A 221 -0.82 15.78 0.52
CA ASN A 221 -1.40 14.48 0.19
C ASN A 221 -2.53 14.02 1.14
N GLY A 222 -2.44 14.36 2.42
CA GLY A 222 -3.49 14.10 3.40
C GLY A 222 -4.79 14.84 3.06
N LEU A 223 -4.68 16.10 2.63
CA LEU A 223 -5.81 16.90 2.16
C LEU A 223 -6.43 16.29 0.89
N GLN A 224 -5.60 15.88 -0.07
CA GLN A 224 -6.04 15.24 -1.32
C GLN A 224 -6.67 13.85 -1.10
N MET A 225 -6.35 13.17 0.00
CA MET A 225 -6.95 11.88 0.39
C MET A 225 -8.24 12.01 1.21
N ARG A 226 -8.67 13.23 1.56
CA ARG A 226 -9.97 13.43 2.24
C ARG A 226 -11.12 13.02 1.33
N ARG A 227 -12.21 12.52 1.90
CA ARG A 227 -13.43 12.27 1.10
C ARG A 227 -14.02 13.58 0.58
N ALA A 228 -14.62 13.52 -0.62
CA ALA A 228 -15.38 14.62 -1.22
C ALA A 228 -14.61 15.97 -1.29
N ASN A 229 -13.35 15.93 -1.71
CA ASN A 229 -12.54 17.13 -1.95
C ASN A 229 -12.45 17.46 -3.45
N ASP A 230 -12.10 18.71 -3.77
CA ASP A 230 -12.04 19.23 -5.15
C ASP A 230 -11.01 18.48 -6.00
N TRP A 231 -9.83 18.15 -5.45
CA TRP A 231 -8.78 17.43 -6.19
C TRP A 231 -9.24 16.06 -6.67
N LEU A 232 -9.98 15.29 -5.86
CA LEU A 232 -10.55 14.00 -6.29
C LEU A 232 -11.63 14.16 -7.35
N GLN A 233 -12.42 15.24 -7.29
CA GLN A 233 -13.45 15.55 -8.29
C GLN A 233 -12.77 15.91 -9.62
N GLU A 234 -11.81 16.84 -9.60
CA GLU A 234 -11.04 17.27 -10.76
C GLU A 234 -10.30 16.11 -11.42
N LEU A 235 -9.69 15.22 -10.63
CA LEU A 235 -9.05 14.01 -11.13
C LEU A 235 -10.05 13.11 -11.87
N SER A 236 -11.19 12.84 -11.24
CA SER A 236 -12.22 11.97 -11.81
C SER A 236 -12.84 12.58 -13.08
N ASP A 237 -13.00 13.91 -13.12
CA ASP A 237 -13.46 14.64 -14.30
C ASP A 237 -12.43 14.61 -15.43
N ALA A 238 -11.14 14.78 -15.12
CA ALA A 238 -10.07 14.69 -16.09
C ALA A 238 -9.99 13.29 -16.71
N GLU A 239 -10.14 12.23 -15.91
CA GLU A 239 -10.19 10.84 -16.37
C GLU A 239 -11.39 10.61 -17.32
N ARG A 240 -12.60 11.05 -16.93
CA ARG A 240 -13.82 10.90 -17.76
C ARG A 240 -13.79 11.69 -19.06
N ARG A 241 -13.12 12.85 -19.10
CA ARG A 241 -12.97 13.64 -20.33
C ARG A 241 -12.11 12.94 -21.37
N ARG A 242 -11.22 12.05 -20.95
CA ARG A 242 -10.26 11.37 -21.83
C ARG A 242 -10.86 10.11 -22.46
N GLU A 243 -11.53 9.30 -21.65
CA GLU A 243 -12.08 8.03 -22.09
C GLU A 243 -13.46 7.78 -21.47
N PRO A 244 -14.41 7.18 -22.20
CA PRO A 244 -15.73 6.86 -21.66
C PRO A 244 -15.69 5.86 -20.50
N GLN A 245 -14.70 4.95 -20.49
CA GLN A 245 -14.52 3.89 -19.48
C GLN A 245 -13.10 3.92 -18.92
N PRO A 246 -12.70 4.98 -18.18
CA PRO A 246 -11.30 5.21 -17.80
C PRO A 246 -10.75 4.16 -16.83
N TYR A 247 -11.62 3.33 -16.27
CA TYR A 247 -11.28 2.32 -15.27
C TYR A 247 -11.42 0.87 -15.76
N ALA A 248 -11.70 0.64 -17.06
CA ALA A 248 -11.85 -0.71 -17.61
C ALA A 248 -10.56 -1.56 -17.45
N GLY A 249 -9.40 -0.92 -17.48
CA GLY A 249 -8.08 -1.53 -17.24
C GLY A 249 -7.67 -1.63 -15.76
N PHE A 250 -8.61 -1.53 -14.83
CA PHE A 250 -8.32 -1.57 -13.38
C PHE A 250 -8.89 -2.83 -12.72
N THR A 251 -8.10 -3.38 -11.80
CA THR A 251 -8.58 -4.31 -10.76
C THR A 251 -8.35 -3.66 -9.40
N CYS A 252 -9.42 -3.45 -8.63
CA CYS A 252 -9.36 -2.81 -7.32
C CYS A 252 -9.58 -3.86 -6.22
N LEU A 253 -8.51 -4.23 -5.52
CA LEU A 253 -8.57 -5.15 -4.39
C LEU A 253 -8.85 -4.35 -3.11
N TYR A 254 -9.97 -4.64 -2.45
CA TYR A 254 -10.42 -3.89 -1.27
C TYR A 254 -10.90 -4.82 -0.16
N SER A 255 -10.83 -4.36 1.08
CA SER A 255 -11.36 -5.09 2.22
C SER A 255 -12.37 -4.29 3.02
N HIS A 256 -13.34 -5.00 3.58
CA HIS A 256 -14.31 -4.44 4.52
C HIS A 256 -13.75 -4.30 5.95
N CYS A 257 -12.54 -4.80 6.19
CA CYS A 257 -11.80 -4.66 7.44
C CYS A 257 -10.57 -3.72 7.29
N ASP A 258 -10.51 -2.93 6.22
CA ASP A 258 -9.44 -1.96 6.02
C ASP A 258 -9.58 -0.81 7.05
N ASN A 259 -8.65 -0.76 8.01
CA ASN A 259 -8.62 0.21 9.10
C ASN A 259 -8.10 1.60 8.69
N ILE A 260 -7.68 1.79 7.44
CA ILE A 260 -7.17 3.07 6.95
C ILE A 260 -8.07 3.63 5.86
N VAL A 261 -8.56 2.79 4.95
CA VAL A 261 -9.42 3.19 3.83
C VAL A 261 -10.84 2.72 4.08
N PHE A 262 -11.62 3.62 4.68
CA PHE A 262 -13.03 3.39 4.93
C PHE A 262 -13.86 4.67 4.73
N PRO A 263 -15.15 4.54 4.33
CA PRO A 263 -15.90 3.30 4.07
C PRO A 263 -15.35 2.44 2.91
N PRO A 264 -15.47 1.10 2.95
CA PRO A 264 -14.80 0.19 2.01
C PRO A 264 -15.06 0.47 0.53
N SER A 265 -16.24 0.98 0.18
CA SER A 265 -16.57 1.35 -1.20
C SER A 265 -15.67 2.44 -1.78
N THR A 266 -15.02 3.27 -0.95
CA THR A 266 -14.09 4.28 -1.46
C THR A 266 -12.81 3.68 -2.03
N ALA A 267 -12.55 2.39 -1.80
CA ALA A 267 -11.48 1.64 -2.43
C ALA A 267 -11.87 0.98 -3.77
N THR A 268 -13.05 1.31 -4.30
CA THR A 268 -13.54 0.79 -5.59
C THR A 268 -13.57 1.89 -6.66
N LEU A 269 -13.61 1.48 -7.93
CA LEU A 269 -13.81 2.38 -9.08
C LEU A 269 -14.98 1.88 -9.94
N PRO A 270 -15.85 2.77 -10.45
CA PRO A 270 -16.98 2.37 -11.28
C PRO A 270 -16.50 1.75 -12.60
N GLY A 271 -16.99 0.57 -12.96
CA GLY A 271 -16.59 -0.13 -14.19
C GLY A 271 -15.22 -0.83 -14.13
N ALA A 272 -14.52 -0.78 -12.99
CA ALA A 272 -13.35 -1.60 -12.73
C ALA A 272 -13.74 -3.01 -12.25
N ASP A 273 -12.80 -3.96 -12.34
CA ASP A 273 -12.89 -5.26 -11.68
C ASP A 273 -12.63 -5.10 -10.17
N ASN A 274 -13.69 -4.78 -9.42
CA ASN A 274 -13.61 -4.58 -7.97
C ASN A 274 -13.70 -5.92 -7.23
N ARG A 275 -12.63 -6.32 -6.55
CA ARG A 275 -12.51 -7.62 -5.88
C ARG A 275 -12.39 -7.47 -4.37
N HIS A 276 -13.34 -8.08 -3.67
CA HIS A 276 -13.39 -8.07 -2.21
C HIS A 276 -12.47 -9.14 -1.63
N VAL A 277 -11.60 -8.72 -0.70
CA VAL A 277 -10.74 -9.60 0.10
C VAL A 277 -11.24 -9.55 1.55
N PRO A 278 -11.82 -10.62 2.10
CA PRO A 278 -12.44 -10.58 3.42
C PRO A 278 -11.40 -10.48 4.56
N GLY A 279 -11.78 -9.85 5.68
CA GLY A 279 -11.03 -9.95 6.95
C GLY A 279 -9.61 -9.37 6.95
N SER A 280 -9.29 -8.49 6.00
CA SER A 280 -7.92 -7.99 5.82
C SER A 280 -7.80 -6.52 6.18
N ALA A 281 -6.83 -6.20 7.04
CA ALA A 281 -6.46 -4.84 7.39
C ALA A 281 -5.60 -4.17 6.32
N HIS A 282 -5.33 -2.87 6.42
CA HIS A 282 -4.79 -2.08 5.30
C HIS A 282 -3.41 -2.55 4.78
N VAL A 283 -2.42 -2.70 5.66
CA VAL A 283 -1.09 -3.19 5.29
C VAL A 283 -1.13 -4.71 5.11
N HIS A 284 -1.87 -5.40 5.97
CA HIS A 284 -2.07 -6.84 5.90
C HIS A 284 -2.66 -7.30 4.56
N LEU A 285 -3.54 -6.50 3.95
CA LEU A 285 -4.20 -6.76 2.67
C LEU A 285 -3.17 -6.97 1.54
N ALA A 286 -2.13 -6.15 1.48
CA ALA A 286 -1.09 -6.25 0.45
C ALA A 286 -0.23 -7.53 0.55
N PHE A 287 -0.36 -8.30 1.63
CA PHE A 287 0.35 -9.55 1.83
C PHE A 287 -0.59 -10.76 1.88
N GLN A 288 -1.87 -10.60 1.53
CA GLN A 288 -2.76 -11.75 1.35
C GLN A 288 -2.33 -12.59 0.14
N PRO A 289 -2.38 -13.93 0.23
CA PRO A 289 -2.03 -14.82 -0.88
C PRO A 289 -2.83 -14.54 -2.15
N GLU A 290 -4.15 -14.30 -2.03
CA GLU A 290 -5.03 -13.98 -3.16
C GLU A 290 -4.65 -12.69 -3.89
N VAL A 291 -4.12 -11.69 -3.17
CA VAL A 291 -3.69 -10.41 -3.76
C VAL A 291 -2.44 -10.60 -4.63
N PHE A 292 -1.45 -11.35 -4.14
CA PHE A 292 -0.29 -11.70 -4.97
C PHE A 292 -0.68 -12.58 -6.15
N SER A 293 -1.59 -13.54 -5.94
CA SER A 293 -2.02 -14.48 -6.98
C SER A 293 -2.68 -13.79 -8.16
N GLU A 294 -3.46 -12.75 -7.91
CA GLU A 294 -4.08 -11.95 -8.98
C GLU A 294 -3.04 -11.25 -9.85
N VAL A 295 -2.01 -10.66 -9.24
CA VAL A 295 -0.89 -10.05 -9.99
C VAL A 295 -0.08 -11.12 -10.72
N TRP A 296 0.22 -12.22 -10.05
CA TRP A 296 0.99 -13.33 -10.61
C TRP A 296 0.32 -13.89 -11.86
N ARG A 297 -0.98 -14.17 -11.81
CA ARG A 297 -1.79 -14.67 -12.95
C ARG A 297 -1.67 -13.78 -14.19
N ARG A 298 -1.54 -12.47 -14.02
CA ARG A 298 -1.40 -11.53 -15.15
C ARG A 298 -0.01 -11.58 -15.75
N VAL A 299 1.02 -11.68 -14.91
CA VAL A 299 2.41 -11.69 -15.36
C VAL A 299 2.83 -13.04 -15.95
N SER A 300 2.35 -14.14 -15.39
CA SER A 300 2.65 -15.50 -15.87
C SER A 300 1.84 -15.92 -17.10
N GLY A 301 0.86 -15.12 -17.51
CA GLY A 301 -0.24 -15.58 -18.37
C GLY A 301 -1.20 -16.52 -17.64
N ALA A 302 -2.34 -16.83 -18.26
CA ALA A 302 -3.42 -17.65 -17.70
C ALA A 302 -3.06 -19.14 -17.46
N SER A 303 -1.77 -19.50 -17.50
CA SER A 303 -1.25 -20.87 -17.54
C SER A 303 -0.22 -21.16 -16.43
N ALA A 304 -0.32 -20.55 -15.25
CA ALA A 304 0.55 -20.90 -14.13
C ALA A 304 -0.15 -21.83 -13.12
N PRO A 305 0.44 -23.00 -12.78
CA PRO A 305 -0.09 -23.88 -11.75
C PRO A 305 0.18 -23.32 -10.34
N GLU A 306 -0.75 -23.59 -9.41
CA GLU A 306 -0.82 -23.16 -7.99
C GLU A 306 0.44 -23.38 -7.13
N ARG A 307 1.52 -23.98 -7.65
CA ARG A 307 2.69 -24.40 -6.83
C ARG A 307 3.60 -23.25 -6.37
N ALA A 308 3.45 -22.04 -6.89
CA ALA A 308 4.22 -20.86 -6.45
C ALA A 308 3.67 -20.21 -5.16
N LEU A 309 2.54 -20.69 -4.62
CA LEU A 309 1.84 -20.12 -3.46
C LEU A 309 2.38 -20.57 -2.09
N ALA A 310 3.26 -21.58 -2.03
CA ALA A 310 3.58 -22.28 -0.77
C ALA A 310 4.88 -21.86 -0.05
N ALA A 311 5.60 -20.83 -0.51
CA ALA A 311 6.78 -20.33 0.21
C ALA A 311 6.37 -19.22 1.19
N GLN A 312 6.16 -19.62 2.45
CA GLN A 312 5.79 -18.81 3.62
C GLN A 312 6.87 -17.80 4.02
#